data_AF-A0A9P6JZJ4-F1
#
_entry.id   AF-A0A9P6JZJ4-F1
#
_cell.length_a   1.000
_cell.length_b   1.000
_cell.length_c   1.000
_cell.angle_alpha   90.00
_cell.angle_beta   90.00
_cell.angle_gamma   90.00
#
_symmetry.space_group_name_H-M   'P 1'
#
loop_
_entity.id
_entity.type
_entity.pdbx_description
1 polymer ?
#
loop_
_entity_poly.entity_id
_entity_poly.type
_entity_poly.pdbx_seq_one_letter_code
_entity_poly.pdbx_strand_id
1 'polypeptide(L)'
;ISLSNMTSQARIETLKDIIERPTRSIQYPRKQDGKPVYTSELFGENVFDLKKIANALPKPAYALFLKQMRGRQALDKATADASKKKGYSKLDSLADR
;
A
#
# COMPACT_ATOMS: atom_id res chain seq x y z
N ILE A 1 -0.59 45.46 -8.74
CA ILE A 1 -1.63 44.83 -7.87
C ILE A 1 -0.99 44.63 -6.50
N SER A 2 -1.60 45.18 -5.43
CA SER A 2 -0.99 45.25 -4.08
C SER A 2 -0.92 43.89 -3.39
N LEU A 3 0.19 43.60 -2.70
CA LEU A 3 0.43 42.37 -1.93
C LEU A 3 -0.64 42.15 -0.83
N SER A 4 -1.16 43.23 -0.25
CA SER A 4 -2.24 43.19 0.76
C SER A 4 -3.59 42.69 0.21
N ASN A 5 -3.86 42.95 -1.08
CA ASN A 5 -5.05 42.44 -1.72
C ASN A 5 -4.91 40.94 -2.02
N MET A 6 -3.72 40.48 -2.40
CA MET A 6 -3.48 39.05 -2.64
C MET A 6 -3.56 38.22 -1.36
N THR A 7 -3.04 38.71 -0.23
CA THR A 7 -3.13 38.01 1.06
C THR A 7 -4.56 37.93 1.58
N SER A 8 -5.35 38.98 1.39
CA SER A 8 -6.77 39.00 1.78
C SER A 8 -7.61 38.04 0.93
N GLN A 9 -7.34 37.96 -0.38
CA GLN A 9 -8.02 37.02 -1.28
C GLN A 9 -7.66 35.56 -0.96
N ALA A 10 -6.38 35.24 -0.76
CA ALA A 10 -5.94 33.89 -0.39
C ALA A 10 -6.59 33.39 0.92
N ARG A 11 -6.83 34.31 1.87
CA ARG A 11 -7.54 33.99 3.12
C ARG A 11 -9.02 33.69 2.89
N ILE A 12 -9.68 34.44 2.02
CA ILE A 12 -11.09 34.21 1.67
C ILE A 12 -11.24 32.89 0.91
N GLU A 13 -10.34 32.61 -0.02
CA GLU A 13 -10.31 31.36 -0.79
C GLU A 13 -10.07 30.14 0.10
N THR A 14 -9.14 30.21 1.04
CA THR A 14 -8.90 29.10 2.00
C THR A 14 -10.10 28.85 2.91
N LEU A 15 -10.81 29.90 3.35
CA LEU A 15 -12.03 29.73 4.13
C LEU A 15 -13.15 29.08 3.32
N LYS A 16 -13.30 29.47 2.05
CA LYS A 16 -14.25 28.83 1.13
C LYS A 16 -13.91 27.36 0.90
N ASP A 17 -12.64 27.06 0.62
CA ASP A 17 -12.17 25.69 0.39
C ASP A 17 -12.43 24.78 1.60
N ILE A 18 -12.22 25.28 2.83
CA ILE A 18 -12.52 24.50 4.05
C ILE A 18 -14.01 24.17 4.17
N ILE A 19 -14.89 25.10 3.81
CA ILE A 19 -16.36 24.92 3.90
C ILE A 19 -16.87 23.99 2.79
N GLU A 20 -16.34 24.15 1.58
CA GLU A 20 -16.74 23.38 0.41
C GLU A 20 -16.13 21.97 0.38
N ARG A 21 -15.10 21.72 1.20
CA ARG A 21 -14.42 20.42 1.23
C ARG A 21 -15.40 19.31 1.63
N PRO A 22 -15.66 18.32 0.76
CA PRO A 22 -16.52 17.21 1.13
C PRO A 22 -15.91 16.47 2.32
N THR A 23 -16.73 16.19 3.34
CA THR A 23 -16.28 15.40 4.48
C THR A 23 -15.85 14.03 4.00
N ARG A 24 -14.72 13.54 4.50
CA ARG A 24 -14.21 12.22 4.12
C ARG A 24 -15.25 11.15 4.42
N SER A 25 -15.80 10.54 3.37
CA SER A 25 -16.62 9.34 3.48
C SER A 25 -15.71 8.13 3.55
N ILE A 26 -15.71 7.41 4.68
CA ILE A 26 -14.95 6.17 4.84
C ILE A 26 -15.94 5.01 4.67
N GLN A 27 -15.83 4.30 3.55
CA GLN A 27 -16.55 3.05 3.36
C GLN A 27 -15.79 1.93 4.06
N TYR A 28 -16.41 1.34 5.07
CA TYR A 28 -15.86 0.14 5.70
C TYR A 28 -16.02 -1.06 4.77
N PRO A 29 -15.04 -1.96 4.71
CA PRO A 29 -15.12 -3.17 3.90
C PRO A 29 -16.29 -4.05 4.34
N ARG A 30 -17.13 -4.41 3.37
CA ARG A 30 -18.30 -5.27 3.54
C ARG A 30 -18.20 -6.46 2.60
N LYS A 31 -18.70 -7.61 3.04
CA LYS A 31 -18.89 -8.80 2.21
C LYS A 31 -19.99 -8.52 1.19
N GLN A 32 -20.08 -9.34 0.14
CA GLN A 32 -21.15 -9.25 -0.86
C GLN A 32 -22.55 -9.30 -0.23
N ASP A 33 -22.69 -10.01 0.89
CA ASP A 33 -23.92 -10.09 1.68
C ASP A 33 -24.21 -8.85 2.56
N GLY A 34 -23.44 -7.77 2.42
CA GLY A 34 -23.59 -6.52 3.20
C GLY A 34 -23.05 -6.58 4.64
N LYS A 35 -22.63 -7.75 5.12
CA LYS A 35 -22.03 -7.93 6.47
C LYS A 35 -20.63 -7.29 6.55
N PRO A 36 -20.23 -6.72 7.69
CA PRO A 36 -18.87 -6.20 7.87
C PRO A 36 -17.83 -7.33 7.73
N VAL A 37 -16.71 -7.03 7.08
CA VAL A 37 -15.60 -7.98 6.97
C VAL A 37 -14.85 -8.02 8.29
N TYR A 38 -14.53 -9.21 8.78
CA TYR A 38 -13.81 -9.37 10.03
C TYR A 38 -12.33 -9.02 9.84
N THR A 39 -11.69 -8.44 10.85
CA THR A 39 -10.30 -7.93 10.75
C THR A 39 -9.31 -9.01 10.37
N SER A 40 -9.50 -10.25 10.84
CA SER A 40 -8.60 -11.37 10.47
C SER A 40 -8.65 -11.74 8.99
N GLU A 41 -9.74 -11.41 8.27
CA GLU A 41 -9.88 -11.71 6.84
C GLU A 41 -9.15 -10.67 5.98
N LEU A 42 -9.10 -9.41 6.43
CA LEU A 42 -8.40 -8.31 5.74
C LEU A 42 -6.94 -8.18 6.16
N PHE A 43 -6.58 -8.73 7.32
CA PHE A 43 -5.26 -8.60 7.88
C PHE A 43 -4.22 -9.26 6.95
N GLY A 44 -3.29 -8.45 6.43
CA GLY A 44 -2.22 -8.92 5.54
C GLY A 44 -2.62 -9.07 4.07
N GLU A 45 -3.81 -8.62 3.65
CA GLU A 45 -4.24 -8.71 2.25
C GLU A 45 -3.29 -7.96 1.30
N ASN A 46 -3.00 -6.70 1.62
CA ASN A 46 -2.13 -5.80 0.85
C ASN A 46 -0.66 -5.80 1.30
N VAL A 47 -0.22 -6.87 1.98
CA VAL A 47 1.17 -7.00 2.46
C VAL A 47 1.83 -8.21 1.81
N PHE A 48 3.10 -8.08 1.40
CA PHE A 48 3.87 -9.21 0.87
C PHE A 48 4.55 -10.00 2.01
N ASP A 49 3.75 -10.81 2.70
CA ASP A 49 4.19 -11.56 3.88
C ASP A 49 5.17 -12.70 3.56
N LEU A 50 5.87 -13.18 4.58
CA LEU A 50 6.79 -14.33 4.49
C LEU A 50 6.14 -15.58 3.87
N LYS A 51 4.85 -15.82 4.13
CA LYS A 51 4.11 -16.92 3.50
C LYS A 51 4.01 -16.73 1.98
N LYS A 52 3.76 -15.49 1.53
CA LYS A 52 3.69 -15.15 0.10
C LYS A 52 5.08 -15.24 -0.53
N ILE A 53 6.13 -14.81 0.18
CA ILE A 53 7.53 -14.94 -0.24
C ILE A 53 7.93 -16.42 -0.38
N ALA A 54 7.52 -17.29 0.55
CA ALA A 54 7.79 -18.73 0.50
C ALA A 54 7.19 -19.42 -0.73
N ASN A 55 6.00 -18.98 -1.14
CA ASN A 55 5.34 -19.47 -2.37
C ASN A 55 5.89 -18.80 -3.64
N ALA A 56 6.49 -17.62 -3.50
CA ALA A 56 7.05 -16.88 -4.62
C ALA A 56 8.42 -17.41 -5.04
N LEU A 57 9.25 -17.79 -4.06
CA LEU A 57 10.63 -18.21 -4.26
C LEU A 57 10.77 -19.74 -4.29
N PRO A 58 11.70 -20.30 -5.10
CA PRO A 58 12.12 -21.69 -4.95
C PRO A 58 12.64 -21.97 -3.54
N LYS A 59 12.37 -23.17 -3.00
CA LYS A 59 12.81 -23.62 -1.67
C LYS A 59 14.26 -23.23 -1.30
N PRO A 60 15.28 -23.41 -2.16
CA PRO A 60 16.66 -23.02 -1.83
C PRO A 60 16.83 -21.49 -1.69
N ALA A 61 16.21 -20.70 -2.57
CA ALA A 61 16.26 -19.24 -2.52
C ALA A 61 15.53 -18.69 -1.28
N TYR A 62 14.42 -19.31 -0.89
CA TYR A 62 13.70 -18.95 0.34
C TYR A 62 14.53 -19.23 1.60
N ALA A 63 15.26 -20.35 1.64
CA ALA A 63 16.15 -20.65 2.76
C ALA A 63 17.30 -19.65 2.90
N LEU A 64 17.89 -19.22 1.78
CA LEU A 64 18.90 -18.16 1.77
C LEU A 64 18.32 -16.81 2.20
N PHE A 65 17.12 -16.47 1.71
CA PHE A 65 16.38 -15.29 2.13
C PHE A 65 16.16 -15.25 3.66
N LEU A 66 15.73 -16.35 4.26
CA LEU A 66 15.52 -16.44 5.71
C LEU A 66 16.83 -16.26 6.50
N LYS A 67 17.95 -16.77 6.00
CA LYS A 67 19.27 -16.57 6.62
C LYS A 67 19.72 -15.12 6.55
N GLN A 68 19.56 -14.49 5.38
CA GLN A 68 19.92 -13.08 5.17
C GLN A 68 19.09 -12.14 6.04
N MET A 69 17.77 -12.39 6.12
CA MET A 69 16.85 -11.59 6.94
C MET A 69 17.17 -11.69 8.44
N ARG A 70 17.51 -12.89 8.94
CA ARG A 70 17.89 -13.09 10.36
C ARG A 70 19.27 -12.53 10.71
N GLY A 71 20.20 -12.54 9.76
CA GLY A 71 21.59 -12.09 9.95
C GLY A 71 21.85 -10.62 9.64
N ARG A 72 20.81 -9.82 9.32
CA ARG A 72 20.94 -8.44 8.80
C ARG A 72 21.92 -8.32 7.63
N GLN A 73 22.02 -9.37 6.81
CA GLN A 73 22.94 -9.40 5.68
C GLN A 73 22.26 -8.77 4.45
N ALA A 74 23.07 -8.19 3.56
CA ALA A 74 22.58 -7.66 2.30
C ALA A 74 21.92 -8.77 1.48
N LEU A 75 20.79 -8.44 0.85
CA LEU A 75 20.07 -9.38 0.01
C LEU A 75 20.86 -9.63 -1.28
N ASP A 76 21.00 -10.90 -1.65
CA ASP A 76 21.65 -11.24 -2.92
C ASP A 76 20.76 -10.78 -4.10
N LYS A 77 21.39 -10.24 -5.14
CA LYS A 77 20.72 -9.67 -6.31
C LYS A 77 19.79 -10.69 -6.98
N ALA A 78 20.19 -11.95 -7.03
CA ALA A 78 19.35 -13.02 -7.59
C ALA A 78 18.05 -13.22 -6.79
N THR A 79 18.13 -13.17 -5.46
CA THR A 79 16.96 -13.28 -4.56
C THR A 79 16.10 -12.01 -4.62
N ALA A 80 16.73 -10.84 -4.77
CA ALA A 80 16.04 -9.56 -4.95
C ALA A 80 15.25 -9.52 -6.26
N ASP A 81 15.88 -9.89 -7.39
CA ASP A 81 15.25 -9.88 -8.71
C ASP A 81 14.07 -10.88 -8.78
N ALA A 82 14.19 -12.04 -8.13
CA ALA A 82 13.13 -13.04 -8.05
C ALA A 82 11.91 -12.58 -7.23
N SER A 83 12.13 -11.95 -6.07
CA SER A 83 11.05 -11.40 -5.24
C SER A 83 10.40 -10.16 -5.88
N LYS A 84 11.19 -9.32 -6.54
CA LYS A 84 10.77 -8.11 -7.26
C LYS A 84 9.83 -8.44 -8.42
N LYS A 85 10.20 -9.38 -9.30
CA LYS A 85 9.41 -9.76 -10.49
C LYS A 85 7.99 -10.22 -10.15
N LYS A 86 7.82 -10.98 -9.06
CA LYS A 86 6.53 -11.56 -8.67
C LYS A 86 5.65 -10.59 -7.87
N GLY A 87 6.27 -9.63 -7.17
CA GLY A 87 5.58 -8.52 -6.52
C GLY A 87 4.86 -7.62 -7.54
N TYR A 88 5.54 -7.25 -8.63
CA TYR A 88 4.95 -6.39 -9.67
C TYR A 88 3.82 -7.07 -10.45
N SER A 89 3.96 -8.35 -10.80
CA SER A 89 2.88 -9.07 -11.50
C SER A 89 1.55 -9.12 -10.72
N LYS A 90 1.61 -9.02 -9.39
CA LYS A 90 0.41 -8.98 -8.54
C LYS A 90 -0.21 -7.59 -8.48
N LEU A 91 0.61 -6.54 -8.53
CA LEU A 91 0.14 -5.14 -8.60
C LEU A 91 -0.56 -4.86 -9.92
N ASP A 92 -0.03 -5.37 -11.04
CA ASP A 92 -0.66 -5.21 -12.36
C ASP A 92 -2.04 -5.90 -12.39
N SER A 93 -2.17 -7.09 -11.81
CA SER A 93 -3.46 -7.82 -11.72
C SER A 93 -4.50 -7.17 -10.79
N LEU A 94 -4.08 -6.23 -9.93
CA LEU A 94 -4.94 -5.47 -9.03
C LEU A 94 -5.32 -4.11 -9.63
N ALA A 95 -4.57 -3.61 -10.63
CA ALA A 95 -4.87 -2.36 -11.33
C ALA A 95 -5.94 -2.54 -12.43
N ASP A 96 -6.12 -3.75 -12.93
CA ASP A 96 -7.16 -4.12 -13.91
C ASP A 96 -8.53 -4.48 -13.29
N ARG A 97 -8.74 -4.24 -11.98
CA ARG A 97 -10.02 -4.44 -11.27
C ARG A 97 -10.58 -3.12 -10.78
#